data_AF-A0A1Y1WB66-F1
#
_entry.id   AF-A0A1Y1WB66-F1
#
_cell.length_a   1.000
_cell.length_b   1.000
_cell.length_c   1.000
_cell.angle_alpha   90.00
_cell.angle_beta   90.00
_cell.angle_gamma   90.00
#
_symmetry.space_group_name_H-M   'P 1'
#
loop_
_entity.id
_entity.type
_entity.pdbx_description
1 polymer ?
#
loop_
_entity_poly.entity_id
_entity_poly.type
_entity_poly.pdbx_seq_one_letter_code
_entity_poly.pdbx_strand_id
1 'polypeptide(L)'
;MADSIPTSTATGPSMTALATEIATLGVPDSTEEPLPEEEEKVSAQALLILVSLLIMALLTSYYLQRWRIRTVHETVLSIFAGMAVGLVLRFSTGHYIKRMVTFDHTVFFNMLLPPIILNCGYGLQKTQVGRNLVPVLTFAFLGTAISAVVIGVLVQIYSWTGIERIEFSLLDSLILGTILSATDPVTILAVFEQLKVEPKLFSIIFGETVFNDAVAIVLFVTLSGLRAAGREFTLAAVPGMLGSFMFVFSMSLLVGVGMGVMVSLMCKHTRLYEYPSIEASLVLLISYQSYLFANAIELSGIVSLLFCAATTRQYAYKSLSKKSKRATRYLFHLLSGLAENFVFIYLGISLFTAEDVKLKPVFIVFVMVATCISRYSAIFPLARVLNAVFKYRHPSAPSSAQPVTHEEQTMLFWAGLRGAVAVALASEVSGENGALLRTTVLCVVVLSVTIFGGTTPQVVQKLGIRTGVGQPDSSDDDDGEDGPDGEAPRLSSVLWASSNMPVRAPAGDDACRALPALSTDGSFSALPPLPAPTNTAPF
;
A
#
# COMPACT_ATOMS: atom_id res chain seq x y z
N MET A 1 -5.59 15.00 -98.27
CA MET A 1 -4.91 14.08 -99.20
C MET A 1 -3.68 13.56 -98.49
N ALA A 2 -3.53 12.23 -98.50
CA ALA A 2 -2.36 11.47 -98.05
C ALA A 2 -1.07 11.94 -98.78
N ASP A 3 0.17 11.64 -98.40
CA ASP A 3 0.77 10.40 -97.87
C ASP A 3 2.20 10.70 -97.34
N SER A 4 2.71 9.89 -96.40
CA SER A 4 4.07 9.31 -96.47
C SER A 4 4.40 8.40 -95.26
N ILE A 5 4.70 7.13 -95.57
CA ILE A 5 5.37 6.07 -94.75
C ILE A 5 6.88 6.07 -95.16
N PRO A 6 7.89 5.36 -94.56
CA PRO A 6 7.88 4.35 -93.48
C PRO A 6 9.13 4.19 -92.53
N THR A 7 9.00 3.21 -91.60
CA THR A 7 10.01 2.31 -90.97
C THR A 7 11.11 2.81 -90.03
N SER A 8 11.12 2.33 -88.78
CA SER A 8 12.23 1.56 -88.15
C SER A 8 11.92 1.22 -86.68
N THR A 9 12.14 -0.04 -86.32
CA THR A 9 12.16 -0.62 -84.97
C THR A 9 13.26 -0.01 -84.08
N ALA A 10 12.93 0.35 -82.85
CA ALA A 10 13.88 0.46 -81.74
C ALA A 10 13.17 0.18 -80.40
N THR A 11 13.69 -0.80 -79.69
CA THR A 11 13.36 -1.25 -78.33
C THR A 11 13.52 -0.13 -77.28
N GLY A 12 12.52 0.07 -76.42
CA GLY A 12 12.53 0.95 -75.24
C GLY A 12 11.93 0.23 -74.01
N PRO A 13 12.31 0.60 -72.79
CA PRO A 13 12.78 -0.34 -71.76
C PRO A 13 11.69 -1.18 -71.08
N SER A 14 12.12 -2.35 -70.61
CA SER A 14 11.34 -3.35 -69.91
C SER A 14 10.71 -2.82 -68.62
N MET A 15 9.53 -3.33 -68.25
CA MET A 15 8.85 -3.07 -66.98
C MET A 15 9.72 -3.29 -65.71
N THR A 16 10.86 -3.95 -65.84
CA THR A 16 11.87 -4.07 -64.78
C THR A 16 12.62 -2.76 -64.48
N ALA A 17 12.76 -1.84 -65.44
CA ALA A 17 13.38 -0.53 -65.20
C ALA A 17 12.45 0.39 -64.38
N LEU A 18 11.14 0.38 -64.67
CA LEU A 18 10.12 1.09 -63.89
C LEU A 18 9.95 0.50 -62.47
N ALA A 19 10.09 -0.82 -62.32
CA ALA A 19 10.06 -1.46 -61.01
C ALA A 19 11.30 -1.11 -60.15
N THR A 20 12.45 -0.87 -60.77
CA THR A 20 13.68 -0.50 -60.05
C THR A 20 13.67 0.97 -59.62
N GLU A 21 13.00 1.84 -60.37
CA GLU A 21 12.87 3.27 -60.03
C GLU A 21 11.85 3.52 -58.91
N ILE A 22 10.82 2.67 -58.79
CA ILE A 22 9.87 2.68 -57.65
C ILE A 22 10.52 2.13 -56.38
N ALA A 23 11.52 1.24 -56.48
CA ALA A 23 12.26 0.72 -55.32
C ALA A 23 13.27 1.72 -54.72
N THR A 24 13.59 2.81 -55.43
CA THR A 24 14.57 3.83 -54.98
C THR A 24 13.96 5.09 -54.37
N LEU A 25 12.64 5.22 -54.32
CA LEU A 25 11.97 6.28 -53.58
C LEU A 25 11.47 5.72 -52.25
N GLY A 26 12.33 5.79 -51.23
CA GLY A 26 11.97 5.53 -49.85
C GLY A 26 10.84 6.45 -49.39
N VAL A 27 9.62 5.97 -49.54
CA VAL A 27 8.48 6.43 -48.75
C VAL A 27 8.54 5.62 -47.46
N PRO A 28 8.73 6.24 -46.29
CA PRO A 28 8.59 5.50 -45.04
C PRO A 28 7.12 5.17 -44.88
N ASP A 29 6.74 3.94 -45.20
CA ASP A 29 5.42 3.41 -44.91
C ASP A 29 5.32 3.21 -43.39
N SER A 30 4.68 4.17 -42.72
CA SER A 30 4.61 4.25 -41.26
C SER A 30 3.45 3.41 -40.68
N THR A 31 3.20 2.21 -41.21
CA THR A 31 2.15 1.30 -40.72
C THR A 31 2.45 -0.19 -40.96
N GLU A 32 3.71 -0.63 -40.80
CA GLU A 32 3.96 -2.07 -40.54
C GLU A 32 3.73 -2.35 -39.06
N GLU A 33 2.68 -3.11 -38.72
CA GLU A 33 2.60 -3.75 -37.41
C GLU A 33 3.84 -4.66 -37.25
N PRO A 34 4.61 -4.51 -36.16
CA PRO A 34 5.85 -5.26 -35.99
C PRO A 34 5.59 -6.76 -36.02
N LEU A 35 6.52 -7.53 -36.60
CA LEU A 35 6.45 -8.98 -36.60
C LEU A 35 6.30 -9.52 -35.16
N PRO A 36 5.49 -10.57 -34.91
CA PRO A 36 5.28 -11.11 -33.56
C PRO A 36 6.59 -11.46 -32.82
N GLU A 37 7.61 -11.89 -33.56
CA GLU A 37 8.94 -12.20 -33.01
C GLU A 37 9.70 -10.96 -32.52
N GLU A 38 9.48 -9.78 -33.11
CA GLU A 38 10.10 -8.53 -32.66
C GLU A 38 9.40 -7.98 -31.41
N GLU A 39 8.07 -8.10 -31.33
CA GLU A 39 7.32 -7.75 -30.12
C GLU A 39 7.69 -8.65 -28.92
N GLU A 40 7.86 -9.96 -29.16
CA GLU A 40 8.32 -10.89 -28.13
C GLU A 40 9.72 -10.52 -27.62
N LYS A 41 10.66 -10.18 -28.52
CA LYS A 41 12.01 -9.74 -28.14
C LYS A 41 11.99 -8.44 -27.34
N VAL A 42 11.20 -7.45 -27.76
CA VAL A 42 11.10 -6.15 -27.07
C VAL A 42 10.45 -6.32 -25.69
N SER A 43 9.39 -7.11 -25.59
CA SER A 43 8.74 -7.41 -24.31
C SER A 43 9.67 -8.16 -23.36
N ALA A 44 10.43 -9.14 -23.85
CA ALA A 44 11.45 -9.83 -23.07
C ALA A 44 12.54 -8.87 -22.55
N GLN A 45 13.00 -7.93 -23.38
CA GLN A 45 13.98 -6.90 -22.97
C GLN A 45 13.42 -5.97 -21.90
N ALA A 46 12.18 -5.50 -22.05
CA ALA A 46 11.52 -4.64 -21.08
C ALA A 46 11.32 -5.35 -19.72
N LEU A 47 10.84 -6.59 -19.76
CA LEU A 47 10.70 -7.42 -18.56
C LEU A 47 12.06 -7.71 -17.91
N LEU A 48 13.12 -7.95 -18.69
CA LEU A 48 14.46 -8.15 -18.16
C LEU A 48 14.96 -6.90 -17.41
N ILE A 49 14.79 -5.70 -17.97
CA ILE A 49 15.14 -4.44 -17.30
C ILE A 49 14.38 -4.34 -15.97
N LEU A 50 13.08 -4.61 -15.98
CA LEU A 50 12.21 -4.48 -14.83
C LEU A 50 12.53 -5.49 -13.71
N VAL A 51 12.77 -6.76 -14.08
CA VAL A 51 13.20 -7.80 -13.15
C VAL A 51 14.60 -7.50 -12.60
N SER A 52 15.52 -7.00 -13.44
CA SER A 52 16.86 -6.62 -12.98
C SER A 52 16.82 -5.47 -11.96
N LEU A 53 15.94 -4.48 -12.18
CA LEU A 53 15.69 -3.39 -11.24
C LEU A 53 15.10 -3.90 -9.93
N LEU A 54 14.16 -4.84 -9.98
CA LEU A 54 13.57 -5.44 -8.80
C LEU A 54 14.62 -6.21 -7.98
N ILE A 55 15.47 -7.01 -8.64
CA ILE A 55 16.59 -7.70 -8.00
C ILE A 55 17.54 -6.69 -7.34
N MET A 56 17.91 -5.62 -8.05
CA MET A 56 18.78 -4.57 -7.52
C MET A 56 18.15 -3.84 -6.32
N ALA A 57 16.85 -3.56 -6.36
CA ALA A 57 16.12 -2.95 -5.26
C ALA A 57 16.16 -3.84 -4.01
N LEU A 58 15.86 -5.13 -4.17
CA LEU A 58 15.91 -6.12 -3.08
C LEU A 58 17.33 -6.28 -2.52
N LEU A 59 18.34 -6.37 -3.38
CA LEU A 59 19.74 -6.43 -2.95
C LEU A 59 20.13 -5.17 -2.18
N THR A 60 19.69 -3.99 -2.64
CA THR A 60 20.03 -2.76 -1.95
C THR A 60 19.30 -2.62 -0.62
N SER A 61 18.04 -3.10 -0.53
CA SER A 61 17.34 -3.24 0.76
C SER A 61 18.12 -4.14 1.72
N TYR A 62 18.58 -5.30 1.25
CA TYR A 62 19.41 -6.21 2.05
C TYR A 62 20.69 -5.53 2.57
N TYR A 63 21.41 -4.81 1.70
CA TYR A 63 22.62 -4.08 2.11
C TYR A 63 22.32 -2.93 3.08
N LEU A 64 21.24 -2.17 2.87
CA LEU A 64 20.80 -1.10 3.77
C LEU A 64 20.49 -1.64 5.18
N GLN A 65 19.77 -2.76 5.26
CA GLN A 65 19.46 -3.43 6.52
C GLN A 65 20.74 -3.93 7.21
N ARG A 66 21.65 -4.54 6.45
CA ARG A 66 22.94 -5.03 6.95
C ARG A 66 23.84 -3.89 7.45
N TRP A 67 23.83 -2.74 6.78
CA TRP A 67 24.66 -1.58 7.12
C TRP A 67 24.01 -0.66 8.17
N ARG A 68 22.80 -1.01 8.62
CA ARG A 68 22.06 -0.33 9.69
C ARG A 68 21.81 1.16 9.43
N ILE A 69 21.75 1.56 8.16
CA ILE A 69 21.45 2.94 7.75
C ILE A 69 19.94 3.17 7.90
N ARG A 70 19.52 3.77 9.01
CA ARG A 70 18.10 4.00 9.35
C ARG A 70 17.51 5.27 8.71
N THR A 71 18.31 6.04 7.99
CA THR A 71 17.91 7.37 7.50
C THR A 71 17.23 7.33 6.13
N VAL A 72 17.43 6.27 5.34
CA VAL A 72 16.86 6.15 3.99
C VAL A 72 15.94 4.93 3.94
N HIS A 73 14.66 5.16 3.63
CA HIS A 73 13.69 4.09 3.47
C HIS A 73 13.90 3.35 2.13
N GLU A 74 13.66 2.05 2.12
CA GLU A 74 13.80 1.18 0.94
C GLU A 74 13.01 1.71 -0.26
N THR A 75 11.76 2.12 -0.03
CA THR A 75 10.86 2.57 -1.11
C THR A 75 11.37 3.83 -1.81
N VAL A 76 11.99 4.76 -1.06
CA VAL A 76 12.59 5.98 -1.61
C VAL A 76 13.73 5.62 -2.56
N LEU A 77 14.59 4.68 -2.16
CA LEU A 77 15.67 4.21 -3.00
C LEU A 77 15.15 3.51 -4.28
N SER A 78 14.12 2.68 -4.18
CA SER A 78 13.48 2.03 -5.34
C SER A 78 12.95 3.06 -6.35
N ILE A 79 12.36 4.17 -5.88
CA ILE A 79 11.94 5.29 -6.75
C ILE A 79 13.17 5.95 -7.40
N PHE A 80 14.23 6.25 -6.66
CA PHE A 80 15.45 6.85 -7.23
C PHE A 80 16.13 5.94 -8.26
N ALA A 81 16.17 4.62 -8.03
CA ALA A 81 16.67 3.65 -8.98
C ALA A 81 15.81 3.64 -10.26
N GLY A 82 14.48 3.63 -10.12
CA GLY A 82 13.55 3.74 -11.23
C GLY A 82 13.72 5.06 -12.00
N MET A 83 13.92 6.19 -11.31
CA MET A 83 14.18 7.49 -11.91
C MET A 83 15.50 7.51 -12.70
N ALA A 84 16.57 6.92 -12.16
CA ALA A 84 17.85 6.83 -12.86
C ALA A 84 17.72 6.03 -14.15
N VAL A 85 17.04 4.87 -14.12
CA VAL A 85 16.80 4.08 -15.34
C VAL A 85 15.85 4.80 -16.30
N GLY A 86 14.78 5.43 -15.80
CA GLY A 86 13.88 6.24 -16.61
C GLY A 86 14.62 7.39 -17.32
N LEU A 87 15.58 8.03 -16.65
CA LEU A 87 16.41 9.05 -17.26
C LEU A 87 17.32 8.47 -18.35
N VAL A 88 17.95 7.32 -18.12
CA VAL A 88 18.77 6.62 -19.13
C VAL A 88 17.91 6.22 -20.34
N LEU A 89 16.71 5.68 -20.11
CA LEU A 89 15.77 5.33 -21.18
C LEU A 89 15.30 6.56 -21.96
N ARG A 90 15.14 7.71 -21.31
CA ARG A 90 14.79 8.97 -21.98
C ARG A 90 15.88 9.44 -22.97
N PHE A 91 17.15 9.20 -22.65
CA PHE A 91 18.28 9.51 -23.54
C PHE A 91 18.57 8.41 -24.57
N SER A 92 18.10 7.19 -24.32
CA SER A 92 18.22 6.07 -25.25
C SER A 92 17.19 6.19 -26.38
N THR A 93 17.58 5.96 -27.62
CA THR A 93 16.75 6.09 -28.84
C THR A 93 15.70 4.98 -29.04
N GLY A 94 15.58 4.04 -28.10
CA GLY A 94 14.65 2.90 -28.18
C GLY A 94 13.19 3.25 -27.85
N HIS A 95 12.46 3.79 -28.83
CA HIS A 95 11.05 4.19 -28.68
C HIS A 95 10.12 3.02 -28.29
N TYR A 96 10.40 1.80 -28.76
CA TYR A 96 9.59 0.61 -28.45
C TYR A 96 9.76 0.12 -27.00
N ILE A 97 11.01 0.11 -26.50
CA ILE A 97 11.31 -0.24 -25.10
C ILE A 97 10.66 0.78 -24.16
N LYS A 98 10.65 2.05 -24.56
CA LYS A 98 10.02 3.14 -23.82
C LYS A 98 8.54 2.86 -23.56
N ARG A 99 7.77 2.52 -24.60
CA ARG A 99 6.33 2.22 -24.51
C ARG A 99 6.02 0.94 -23.74
N MET A 100 6.89 -0.07 -23.82
CA MET A 100 6.69 -1.30 -23.07
C MET A 100 6.95 -1.13 -21.56
N VAL A 101 7.78 -0.16 -21.19
CA VAL A 101 8.13 0.15 -19.78
C VAL A 101 7.27 1.28 -19.21
N THR A 102 6.52 2.03 -20.04
CA THR A 102 5.55 3.02 -19.54
C THR A 102 4.42 2.40 -18.74
N PHE A 103 3.80 3.20 -17.87
CA PHE A 103 2.76 2.76 -16.95
C PHE A 103 1.53 2.15 -17.63
N ASP A 104 1.23 0.88 -17.35
CA ASP A 104 -0.01 0.20 -17.71
C ASP A 104 -0.92 0.01 -16.49
N HIS A 105 -2.08 0.66 -16.57
CA HIS A 105 -3.12 0.67 -15.55
C HIS A 105 -3.80 -0.68 -15.42
N THR A 106 -3.92 -1.41 -16.52
CA THR A 106 -4.52 -2.74 -16.55
C THR A 106 -3.70 -3.71 -15.74
N VAL A 107 -2.37 -3.69 -15.93
CA VAL A 107 -1.43 -4.51 -15.15
C VAL A 107 -1.44 -4.09 -13.68
N PHE A 108 -1.46 -2.78 -13.40
CA PHE A 108 -1.52 -2.30 -12.03
C PHE A 108 -2.77 -2.79 -11.28
N PHE A 109 -3.97 -2.55 -11.82
CA PHE A 109 -5.21 -2.91 -11.14
C PHE A 109 -5.43 -4.41 -11.08
N ASN A 110 -5.14 -5.15 -12.16
CA ASN A 110 -5.42 -6.57 -12.20
C ASN A 110 -4.32 -7.43 -11.58
N MET A 111 -3.04 -7.04 -11.60
CA MET A 111 -1.93 -7.92 -11.19
C MET A 111 -1.22 -7.43 -9.93
N LEU A 112 -0.94 -6.12 -9.81
CA LEU A 112 -0.12 -5.59 -8.72
C LEU A 112 -0.94 -5.26 -7.47
N LEU A 113 -2.12 -4.70 -7.64
CA LEU A 113 -2.97 -4.23 -6.57
C LEU A 113 -3.63 -5.37 -5.74
N PRO A 114 -4.08 -6.51 -6.33
CA PRO A 114 -4.73 -7.55 -5.53
C PRO A 114 -3.84 -8.20 -4.47
N PRO A 115 -2.57 -8.57 -4.74
CA PRO A 115 -1.68 -9.09 -3.70
C PRO A 115 -1.45 -8.13 -2.53
N ILE A 116 -1.35 -6.83 -2.81
CA ILE A 116 -1.18 -5.79 -1.78
C ILE A 116 -2.40 -5.75 -0.86
N ILE A 117 -3.60 -5.70 -1.44
CA ILE A 117 -4.86 -5.69 -0.69
C ILE A 117 -5.08 -6.99 0.06
N LEU A 118 -4.73 -8.14 -0.53
CA LEU A 118 -4.85 -9.44 0.14
C LEU A 118 -4.02 -9.49 1.42
N ASN A 119 -2.75 -9.08 1.34
CA ASN A 119 -1.86 -9.01 2.50
C ASN A 119 -2.40 -8.04 3.56
N CYS A 120 -2.88 -6.89 3.13
CA CYS A 120 -3.53 -5.92 4.01
C CYS A 120 -4.76 -6.53 4.70
N GLY A 121 -5.74 -7.01 3.93
CA GLY A 121 -6.98 -7.56 4.46
C GLY A 121 -6.73 -8.75 5.40
N TYR A 122 -5.72 -9.57 5.11
CA TYR A 122 -5.33 -10.69 5.96
C TYR A 122 -4.54 -10.27 7.21
N GLY A 123 -3.90 -9.11 7.20
CA GLY A 123 -3.22 -8.49 8.35
C GLY A 123 -4.15 -7.82 9.36
N LEU A 124 -5.42 -7.56 9.00
CA LEU A 124 -6.42 -6.92 9.88
C LEU A 124 -6.64 -7.73 11.18
N GLN A 125 -6.14 -7.22 12.30
CA GLN A 125 -6.28 -7.83 13.62
C GLN A 125 -7.70 -7.61 14.18
N LYS A 126 -8.45 -8.71 14.38
CA LYS A 126 -9.86 -8.71 14.85
C LYS A 126 -10.10 -7.88 16.12
N THR A 127 -9.22 -7.97 17.11
CA THR A 127 -9.45 -7.39 18.45
C THR A 127 -9.27 -5.87 18.47
N GLN A 128 -8.39 -5.34 17.62
CA GLN A 128 -8.06 -3.90 17.63
C GLN A 128 -8.86 -3.11 16.61
N VAL A 129 -9.06 -3.68 15.42
CA VAL A 129 -9.92 -3.08 14.38
C VAL A 129 -11.35 -2.96 14.91
N GLY A 130 -11.88 -3.97 15.59
CA GLY A 130 -13.24 -3.92 16.15
C GLY A 130 -13.43 -2.83 17.23
N ARG A 131 -12.40 -2.55 18.04
CA ARG A 131 -12.46 -1.51 19.08
C ARG A 131 -12.28 -0.09 18.53
N ASN A 132 -11.49 0.05 17.46
CA ASN A 132 -11.17 1.34 16.84
C ASN A 132 -11.88 1.56 15.48
N LEU A 133 -12.90 0.76 15.17
CA LEU A 133 -13.56 0.76 13.87
C LEU A 133 -14.23 2.11 13.55
N VAL A 134 -14.87 2.71 14.55
CA VAL A 134 -15.56 4.01 14.38
C VAL A 134 -14.56 5.12 13.98
N PRO A 135 -13.44 5.33 14.70
CA PRO A 135 -12.38 6.23 14.25
C PRO A 135 -11.91 5.94 12.81
N VAL A 136 -11.58 4.68 12.52
CA VAL A 136 -11.06 4.24 11.22
C VAL A 136 -12.02 4.59 10.08
N LEU A 137 -13.30 4.18 10.20
CA LEU A 137 -14.31 4.44 9.18
C LEU A 137 -14.62 5.94 9.06
N THR A 138 -14.58 6.69 10.16
CA THR A 138 -14.79 8.14 10.13
C THR A 138 -13.72 8.83 9.30
N PHE A 139 -12.43 8.52 9.52
CA PHE A 139 -11.36 9.10 8.72
C PHE A 139 -11.37 8.59 7.27
N ALA A 140 -11.61 7.30 7.06
CA ALA A 140 -11.61 6.71 5.72
C ALA A 140 -12.75 7.22 4.81
N PHE A 141 -13.95 7.48 5.35
CA PHE A 141 -15.07 7.98 4.55
C PHE A 141 -15.13 9.50 4.56
N LEU A 142 -15.30 10.11 5.74
CA LEU A 142 -15.46 11.57 5.84
C LEU A 142 -14.15 12.29 5.54
N GLY A 143 -13.02 11.77 6.01
CA GLY A 143 -11.71 12.39 5.77
C GLY A 143 -11.35 12.42 4.28
N THR A 144 -11.63 11.33 3.56
CA THR A 144 -11.44 11.22 2.11
C THR A 144 -12.36 12.17 1.35
N ALA A 145 -13.66 12.19 1.69
CA ALA A 145 -14.62 13.10 1.06
C ALA A 145 -14.25 14.58 1.29
N ILE A 146 -13.89 14.96 2.52
CA ILE A 146 -13.42 16.31 2.84
C ILE A 146 -12.13 16.62 2.07
N SER A 147 -11.17 15.70 2.03
CA SER A 147 -9.92 15.90 1.29
C SER A 147 -10.15 16.13 -0.19
N ALA A 148 -11.04 15.34 -0.82
CA ALA A 148 -11.39 15.48 -2.22
C ALA A 148 -12.05 16.83 -2.52
N VAL A 149 -13.03 17.24 -1.70
CA VAL A 149 -13.71 18.53 -1.85
C VAL A 149 -12.74 19.69 -1.65
N VAL A 150 -11.89 19.64 -0.62
CA VAL A 150 -10.95 20.74 -0.32
C VAL A 150 -9.92 20.89 -1.44
N ILE A 151 -9.33 19.80 -1.94
CA ILE A 151 -8.42 19.86 -3.08
C ILE A 151 -9.15 20.41 -4.31
N GLY A 152 -10.36 19.92 -4.60
CA GLY A 152 -11.15 20.38 -5.75
C GLY A 152 -11.50 21.87 -5.66
N VAL A 153 -11.90 22.37 -4.50
CA VAL A 153 -12.17 23.80 -4.30
C VAL A 153 -10.89 24.64 -4.43
N LEU A 154 -9.77 24.21 -3.83
CA LEU A 154 -8.50 24.94 -3.94
C LEU A 154 -8.00 25.01 -5.38
N VAL A 155 -8.08 23.90 -6.14
CA VAL A 155 -7.71 23.86 -7.56
C VAL A 155 -8.65 24.72 -8.40
N GLN A 156 -9.95 24.74 -8.09
CA GLN A 156 -10.91 25.61 -8.76
C GLN A 156 -10.59 27.10 -8.52
N ILE A 157 -10.27 27.47 -7.28
CA ILE A 157 -9.83 28.83 -6.94
C ILE A 157 -8.56 29.19 -7.71
N TYR A 158 -7.59 28.27 -7.80
CA TYR A 158 -6.38 28.49 -8.60
C TYR A 158 -6.71 28.72 -10.08
N SER A 159 -7.62 27.94 -10.67
CA SER A 159 -8.05 28.13 -12.06
C SER A 159 -8.65 29.53 -12.29
N TRP A 160 -9.43 30.06 -11.35
CA TRP A 160 -9.98 31.43 -11.44
C TRP A 160 -8.93 32.54 -11.38
N THR A 161 -7.77 32.30 -10.76
CA THR A 161 -6.69 33.30 -10.76
C THR A 161 -6.06 33.49 -12.15
N GLY A 162 -6.35 32.60 -13.11
CA GLY A 162 -5.85 32.70 -14.48
C GLY A 162 -4.34 32.48 -14.62
N ILE A 163 -3.66 32.09 -13.54
CA ILE A 163 -2.23 31.79 -13.53
C ILE A 163 -2.00 30.58 -14.46
N GLU A 164 -1.09 30.74 -15.42
CA GLU A 164 -0.76 29.76 -16.48
C GLU A 164 -1.90 29.40 -17.47
N ARG A 165 -3.00 30.17 -17.52
CA ARG A 165 -4.14 29.97 -18.45
C ARG A 165 -4.67 28.53 -18.49
N ILE A 166 -4.92 27.96 -17.31
CA ILE A 166 -5.52 26.62 -17.21
C ILE A 166 -6.99 26.78 -16.82
N GLU A 167 -7.88 26.39 -17.72
CA GLU A 167 -9.31 26.36 -17.45
C GLU A 167 -9.68 24.95 -16.97
N PHE A 168 -9.99 24.83 -15.68
CA PHE A 168 -10.52 23.61 -15.10
C PHE A 168 -12.02 23.79 -14.83
N SER A 169 -12.80 22.81 -15.29
CA SER A 169 -14.17 22.63 -14.80
C SER A 169 -14.13 22.19 -13.34
N LEU A 170 -15.16 22.56 -12.57
CA LEU A 170 -15.32 22.10 -11.19
C LEU A 170 -15.25 20.58 -11.08
N LEU A 171 -15.75 19.87 -12.08
CA LEU A 171 -15.70 18.41 -12.14
C LEU A 171 -14.28 17.88 -12.29
N ASP A 172 -13.45 18.49 -13.15
CA ASP A 172 -12.05 18.11 -13.33
C ASP A 172 -11.23 18.38 -12.05
N SER A 173 -11.51 19.50 -11.38
CA SER A 173 -10.91 19.83 -10.09
C SER A 173 -11.31 18.82 -8.99
N LEU A 174 -12.58 18.42 -8.94
CA LEU A 174 -13.05 17.40 -7.99
C LEU A 174 -12.47 16.02 -8.28
N ILE A 175 -12.38 15.61 -9.56
CA ILE A 175 -11.72 14.36 -9.97
C ILE A 175 -10.25 14.35 -9.52
N LEU A 176 -9.53 15.47 -9.71
CA LEU A 176 -8.16 15.61 -9.20
C LEU A 176 -8.13 15.48 -7.66
N GLY A 177 -9.11 16.07 -6.97
CA GLY A 177 -9.26 15.94 -5.53
C GLY A 177 -9.50 14.50 -5.08
N THR A 178 -10.32 13.72 -5.79
CA THR A 178 -10.55 12.31 -5.47
C THR A 178 -9.28 11.49 -5.66
N ILE A 179 -8.57 11.70 -6.75
CA ILE A 179 -7.32 10.99 -7.05
C ILE A 179 -6.29 11.25 -5.95
N LEU A 180 -6.11 12.51 -5.57
CA LEU A 180 -5.15 12.91 -4.55
C LEU A 180 -5.65 12.71 -3.13
N SER A 181 -6.87 12.23 -2.91
CA SER A 181 -7.37 11.86 -1.58
C SER A 181 -6.94 10.44 -1.17
N ALA A 182 -6.67 9.56 -2.14
CA ALA A 182 -6.11 8.22 -1.91
C ALA A 182 -4.72 8.30 -1.23
N THR A 183 -4.42 7.37 -0.33
CA THR A 183 -3.21 7.38 0.49
C THR A 183 -2.54 6.02 0.49
N ASP A 184 -1.21 5.96 0.59
CA ASP A 184 -0.45 4.71 0.59
C ASP A 184 -0.22 4.16 2.00
N PRO A 185 -0.72 2.94 2.32
CA PRO A 185 -0.49 2.36 3.65
C PRO A 185 0.93 1.81 3.76
N VAL A 186 1.47 1.35 2.63
CA VAL A 186 2.63 0.48 2.56
C VAL A 186 3.87 1.15 3.14
N THR A 187 4.19 2.34 2.66
CA THR A 187 5.45 3.01 3.03
C THR A 187 5.52 3.31 4.53
N ILE A 188 4.40 3.70 5.16
CA ILE A 188 4.38 3.95 6.61
C ILE A 188 4.35 2.66 7.41
N LEU A 189 3.60 1.66 6.95
CA LEU A 189 3.48 0.40 7.67
C LEU A 189 4.83 -0.33 7.78
N ALA A 190 5.62 -0.31 6.71
CA ALA A 190 6.97 -0.87 6.73
C ALA A 190 7.85 -0.20 7.79
N VAL A 191 7.81 1.14 7.89
CA VAL A 191 8.51 1.89 8.96
C VAL A 191 7.98 1.52 10.33
N PHE A 192 6.67 1.36 10.48
CA PHE A 192 6.02 1.11 11.76
C PHE A 192 6.30 -0.29 12.30
N GLU A 193 6.38 -1.27 11.42
CA GLU A 193 6.72 -2.65 11.76
C GLU A 193 8.18 -2.73 12.22
N GLN A 194 9.09 -2.01 11.56
CA GLN A 194 10.49 -1.90 11.99
C GLN A 194 10.63 -1.20 13.35
N LEU A 195 9.83 -0.16 13.61
CA LEU A 195 9.85 0.61 14.85
C LEU A 195 9.01 -0.03 15.97
N LYS A 196 8.23 -1.09 15.69
CA LYS A 196 7.29 -1.74 16.62
C LYS A 196 6.40 -0.72 17.34
N VAL A 197 5.71 0.11 16.55
CA VAL A 197 4.79 1.15 17.04
C VAL A 197 3.58 0.55 17.75
N GLU A 198 2.96 1.31 18.66
CA GLU A 198 1.75 0.93 19.37
C GLU A 198 0.67 0.34 18.43
N PRO A 199 0.14 -0.86 18.74
CA PRO A 199 -0.84 -1.54 17.90
C PRO A 199 -2.12 -0.74 17.58
N LYS A 200 -2.55 0.13 18.51
CA LYS A 200 -3.72 1.01 18.32
C LYS A 200 -3.50 1.95 17.14
N LEU A 201 -2.38 2.68 17.14
CA LEU A 201 -2.05 3.65 16.09
C LEU A 201 -1.78 2.95 14.76
N PHE A 202 -1.09 1.82 14.80
CA PHE A 202 -0.90 0.95 13.63
C PHE A 202 -2.24 0.60 13.00
N SER A 203 -3.20 0.10 13.79
CA SER A 203 -4.52 -0.28 13.30
C SER A 203 -5.34 0.90 12.76
N ILE A 204 -5.19 2.10 13.33
CA ILE A 204 -5.94 3.28 12.88
C ILE A 204 -5.42 3.76 11.53
N ILE A 205 -4.11 3.98 11.40
CA ILE A 205 -3.48 4.42 10.14
C ILE A 205 -3.73 3.38 9.06
N PHE A 206 -3.46 2.11 9.37
CA PHE A 206 -3.65 1.02 8.43
C PHE A 206 -5.09 0.95 7.90
N GLY A 207 -6.08 0.98 8.80
CA GLY A 207 -7.48 0.94 8.40
C GLY A 207 -7.89 2.18 7.61
N GLU A 208 -7.50 3.39 8.07
CA GLU A 208 -7.81 4.64 7.37
C GLU A 208 -7.33 4.60 5.94
N THR A 209 -6.07 4.24 5.75
CA THR A 209 -5.42 4.29 4.46
C THR A 209 -5.95 3.22 3.50
N VAL A 210 -6.21 2.00 3.98
CA VAL A 210 -6.77 0.91 3.15
C VAL A 210 -8.22 1.18 2.75
N PHE A 211 -9.06 1.64 3.68
CA PHE A 211 -10.45 1.96 3.34
C PHE A 211 -10.56 3.24 2.49
N ASN A 212 -9.67 4.22 2.70
CA ASN A 212 -9.59 5.44 1.88
C ASN A 212 -9.39 5.11 0.41
N ASP A 213 -8.44 4.24 0.05
CA ASP A 213 -8.20 3.85 -1.35
C ASP A 213 -9.46 3.32 -2.04
N ALA A 214 -10.20 2.44 -1.35
CA ALA A 214 -11.47 1.95 -1.86
C ALA A 214 -12.51 3.08 -2.05
N VAL A 215 -12.64 3.99 -1.07
CA VAL A 215 -13.59 5.11 -1.15
C VAL A 215 -13.20 6.08 -2.28
N ALA A 216 -11.91 6.41 -2.42
CA ALA A 216 -11.39 7.31 -3.43
C ALA A 216 -11.61 6.77 -4.85
N ILE A 217 -11.38 5.48 -5.09
CA ILE A 217 -11.64 4.84 -6.39
C ILE A 217 -13.12 4.90 -6.74
N VAL A 218 -14.03 4.55 -5.82
CA VAL A 218 -15.48 4.57 -6.11
C VAL A 218 -15.94 6.02 -6.36
N LEU A 219 -15.42 7.00 -5.61
CA LEU A 219 -15.73 8.41 -5.83
C LEU A 219 -15.21 8.89 -7.20
N PHE A 220 -14.01 8.46 -7.60
CA PHE A 220 -13.45 8.71 -8.93
C PHE A 220 -14.34 8.14 -10.04
N VAL A 221 -14.71 6.86 -9.98
CA VAL A 221 -15.58 6.21 -10.98
C VAL A 221 -16.91 6.93 -11.09
N THR A 222 -17.48 7.35 -9.96
CA THR A 222 -18.75 8.09 -9.93
C THR A 222 -18.62 9.44 -10.63
N LEU A 223 -17.58 10.24 -10.31
CA LEU A 223 -17.37 11.55 -10.94
C LEU A 223 -16.97 11.44 -12.43
N SER A 224 -16.15 10.45 -12.78
CA SER A 224 -15.78 10.16 -14.17
C SER A 224 -17.00 9.72 -14.99
N GLY A 225 -17.92 8.96 -14.40
CA GLY A 225 -19.21 8.61 -15.03
C GLY A 225 -20.09 9.84 -15.28
N LEU A 226 -20.12 10.80 -14.35
CA LEU A 226 -20.82 12.09 -14.56
C LEU A 226 -20.18 12.89 -15.71
N ARG A 227 -18.84 12.91 -15.78
CA ARG A 227 -18.09 13.58 -16.85
C ARG A 227 -18.42 12.97 -18.20
N ALA A 228 -18.41 11.64 -18.31
CA ALA A 228 -18.73 10.92 -19.53
C ALA A 228 -20.17 11.16 -20.01
N ALA A 229 -21.11 11.34 -19.05
CA ALA A 229 -22.50 11.70 -19.35
C ALA A 229 -22.69 13.18 -19.78
N GLY A 230 -21.64 13.99 -19.82
CA GLY A 230 -21.69 15.41 -20.17
C GLY A 230 -22.49 16.26 -19.18
N ARG A 231 -22.70 15.78 -17.95
CA ARG A 231 -23.46 16.50 -16.92
C ARG A 231 -22.51 17.38 -16.10
N GLU A 232 -22.93 18.62 -15.87
CA GLU A 232 -22.23 19.49 -14.92
C GLU A 232 -22.46 19.02 -13.48
N PHE A 233 -21.49 19.29 -12.62
CA PHE A 233 -21.62 19.00 -11.20
C PHE A 233 -22.60 19.98 -10.55
N THR A 234 -23.82 19.52 -10.29
CA THR A 234 -24.83 20.28 -9.56
C THR A 234 -24.98 19.74 -8.14
N LEU A 235 -25.20 20.62 -7.15
CA LEU A 235 -25.47 20.23 -5.75
C LEU A 235 -26.63 19.23 -5.61
N ALA A 236 -27.60 19.26 -6.53
CA ALA A 236 -28.72 18.30 -6.59
C ALA A 236 -28.29 16.87 -6.97
N ALA A 237 -27.11 16.68 -7.58
CA ALA A 237 -26.58 15.35 -7.93
C ALA A 237 -25.93 14.65 -6.73
N VAL A 238 -25.57 15.39 -5.67
CA VAL A 238 -24.86 14.86 -4.50
C VAL A 238 -25.59 13.70 -3.81
N PRO A 239 -26.91 13.76 -3.55
CA PRO A 239 -27.64 12.64 -2.97
C PRO A 239 -27.65 11.40 -3.86
N GLY A 240 -27.73 11.58 -5.19
CA GLY A 240 -27.70 10.49 -6.16
C GLY A 240 -26.33 9.80 -6.21
N MET A 241 -25.24 10.58 -6.20
CA MET A 241 -23.88 10.07 -6.12
C MET A 241 -23.64 9.30 -4.82
N LEU A 242 -24.09 9.85 -3.69
CA LEU A 242 -23.98 9.19 -2.38
C LEU A 242 -24.78 7.88 -2.35
N GLY A 243 -25.98 7.85 -2.94
CA GLY A 243 -26.81 6.65 -3.04
C GLY A 243 -26.16 5.56 -3.89
N SER A 244 -25.65 5.91 -5.07
CA SER A 244 -24.94 4.98 -5.96
C SER A 244 -23.67 4.43 -5.30
N PHE A 245 -22.89 5.30 -4.64
CA PHE A 245 -21.72 4.92 -3.87
C PHE A 245 -22.08 3.90 -2.77
N MET A 246 -23.10 4.17 -1.95
CA MET A 246 -23.50 3.29 -0.86
C MET A 246 -24.00 1.93 -1.37
N PHE A 247 -24.66 1.92 -2.53
CA PHE A 247 -25.10 0.70 -3.20
C PHE A 247 -23.91 -0.15 -3.68
N VAL A 248 -22.99 0.43 -4.47
CA VAL A 248 -21.81 -0.28 -4.97
C VAL A 248 -20.95 -0.78 -3.81
N PHE A 249 -20.73 0.05 -2.79
CA PHE A 249 -19.96 -0.33 -1.60
C PHE A 249 -20.61 -1.50 -0.85
N SER A 250 -21.92 -1.43 -0.56
CA SER A 250 -22.61 -2.49 0.21
C SER A 250 -22.68 -3.81 -0.56
N MET A 251 -22.93 -3.78 -1.86
CA MET A 251 -22.94 -4.99 -2.69
C MET A 251 -21.55 -5.60 -2.81
N SER A 252 -20.51 -4.78 -2.95
CA SER A 252 -19.11 -5.26 -2.98
C SER A 252 -18.72 -5.91 -1.65
N LEU A 253 -19.14 -5.33 -0.53
CA LEU A 253 -18.96 -5.90 0.80
C LEU A 253 -19.67 -7.26 0.92
N LEU A 254 -20.91 -7.36 0.45
CA LEU A 254 -21.68 -8.61 0.49
C LEU A 254 -21.00 -9.72 -0.31
N VAL A 255 -20.52 -9.41 -1.52
CA VAL A 255 -19.76 -10.36 -2.35
C VAL A 255 -18.47 -10.78 -1.66
N GLY A 256 -17.69 -9.83 -1.13
CA GLY A 256 -16.44 -10.13 -0.43
C GLY A 256 -16.62 -11.01 0.79
N VAL A 257 -17.57 -10.67 1.67
CA VAL A 257 -17.92 -11.48 2.85
C VAL A 257 -18.46 -12.84 2.42
N GLY A 258 -19.33 -12.90 1.41
CA GLY A 258 -19.87 -14.15 0.86
C GLY A 258 -18.78 -15.10 0.37
N MET A 259 -17.84 -14.61 -0.43
CA MET A 259 -16.69 -15.38 -0.92
C MET A 259 -15.76 -15.80 0.22
N GLY A 260 -15.49 -14.92 1.20
CA GLY A 260 -14.67 -15.28 2.37
C GLY A 260 -15.31 -16.33 3.28
N VAL A 261 -16.64 -16.29 3.45
CA VAL A 261 -17.40 -17.32 4.15
C VAL A 261 -17.37 -18.63 3.35
N MET A 262 -17.51 -18.57 2.02
CA MET A 262 -17.40 -19.74 1.15
C MET A 262 -16.04 -20.44 1.30
N VAL A 263 -14.93 -19.70 1.27
CA VAL A 263 -13.58 -20.24 1.55
C VAL A 263 -13.53 -20.89 2.93
N SER A 264 -14.06 -20.21 3.94
CA SER A 264 -14.05 -20.70 5.32
C SER A 264 -14.84 -21.99 5.51
N LEU A 265 -15.99 -22.11 4.84
CA LEU A 265 -16.83 -23.30 4.84
C LEU A 265 -16.17 -24.44 4.05
N MET A 266 -15.54 -24.15 2.91
CA MET A 266 -14.79 -25.12 2.12
C MET A 266 -13.65 -25.73 2.93
N CYS A 267 -12.81 -24.89 3.55
CA CYS A 267 -11.73 -25.36 4.43
C CYS A 267 -12.25 -26.17 5.64
N LYS A 268 -13.46 -25.88 6.12
CA LYS A 268 -14.07 -26.60 7.24
C LYS A 268 -14.63 -27.97 6.84
N HIS A 269 -15.27 -28.09 5.67
CA HIS A 269 -15.96 -29.32 5.24
C HIS A 269 -15.08 -30.24 4.42
N THR A 270 -14.01 -29.73 3.80
CA THR A 270 -13.03 -30.53 3.07
C THR A 270 -11.83 -30.84 3.98
N ARG A 271 -11.26 -32.04 3.87
CA ARG A 271 -10.01 -32.42 4.57
C ARG A 271 -8.76 -31.84 3.91
N LEU A 272 -8.82 -30.57 3.52
CA LEU A 272 -7.71 -29.87 2.84
C LEU A 272 -6.47 -29.71 3.73
N TYR A 273 -6.65 -29.73 5.05
CA TYR A 273 -5.56 -29.65 6.03
C TYR A 273 -4.51 -30.77 5.88
N GLU A 274 -4.86 -31.89 5.24
CA GLU A 274 -3.93 -33.00 4.93
C GLU A 274 -2.92 -32.59 3.83
N TYR A 275 -3.25 -31.61 2.99
CA TYR A 275 -2.41 -31.10 1.89
C TYR A 275 -2.20 -29.57 1.98
N PRO A 276 -1.30 -29.09 2.85
CA PRO A 276 -1.15 -27.66 3.15
C PRO A 276 -0.86 -26.77 1.93
N SER A 277 -0.13 -27.29 0.93
CA SER A 277 0.20 -26.53 -0.29
C SER A 277 -1.03 -26.25 -1.14
N ILE A 278 -1.95 -27.22 -1.27
CA ILE A 278 -3.21 -27.06 -2.01
C ILE A 278 -4.14 -26.14 -1.22
N GLU A 279 -4.22 -26.34 0.09
CA GLU A 279 -5.01 -25.51 1.00
C GLU A 279 -4.65 -24.02 0.88
N ALA A 280 -3.36 -23.67 1.00
CA ALA A 280 -2.88 -22.30 0.87
C ALA A 280 -3.13 -21.71 -0.53
N SER A 281 -2.95 -22.51 -1.58
CA SER A 281 -3.17 -22.08 -2.97
C SER A 281 -4.64 -21.77 -3.24
N LEU A 282 -5.56 -22.61 -2.75
CA LEU A 282 -7.00 -22.39 -2.89
C LEU A 282 -7.47 -21.12 -2.16
N VAL A 283 -6.95 -20.89 -0.95
CA VAL A 283 -7.25 -19.67 -0.21
C VAL A 283 -6.84 -18.43 -1.02
N LEU A 284 -5.63 -18.44 -1.61
CA LEU A 284 -5.17 -17.34 -2.46
C LEU A 284 -6.05 -17.15 -3.70
N LEU A 285 -6.30 -18.23 -4.46
CA LEU A 285 -7.02 -18.16 -5.72
C LEU A 285 -8.48 -17.73 -5.53
N ILE A 286 -9.18 -18.26 -4.52
CA ILE A 286 -10.59 -17.91 -4.29
C ILE A 286 -10.70 -16.48 -3.76
N SER A 287 -9.78 -16.03 -2.89
CA SER A 287 -9.78 -14.63 -2.47
C SER A 287 -9.50 -13.70 -3.65
N TYR A 288 -8.53 -14.01 -4.51
CA TYR A 288 -8.28 -13.26 -5.75
C TYR A 288 -9.49 -13.30 -6.72
N GLN A 289 -10.17 -14.43 -6.84
CA GLN A 289 -11.38 -14.55 -7.66
C GLN A 289 -12.49 -13.59 -7.18
N SER A 290 -12.58 -13.30 -5.89
CA SER A 290 -13.51 -12.30 -5.34
C SER A 290 -13.33 -10.91 -5.96
N TYR A 291 -12.08 -10.54 -6.29
CA TYR A 291 -11.74 -9.28 -6.98
C TYR A 291 -12.25 -9.31 -8.42
N LEU A 292 -11.84 -10.32 -9.19
CA LEU A 292 -12.21 -10.45 -10.61
C LEU A 292 -13.72 -10.57 -10.79
N PHE A 293 -14.38 -11.35 -9.94
CA PHE A 293 -15.83 -11.54 -9.99
C PHE A 293 -16.58 -10.23 -9.74
N ALA A 294 -16.18 -9.46 -8.72
CA ALA A 294 -16.80 -8.17 -8.42
C ALA A 294 -16.57 -7.15 -9.55
N ASN A 295 -15.36 -7.09 -10.13
CA ASN A 295 -15.10 -6.23 -11.30
C ASN A 295 -15.95 -6.64 -12.52
N ALA A 296 -16.16 -7.94 -12.74
CA ALA A 296 -16.94 -8.44 -13.88
C ALA A 296 -18.44 -8.06 -13.81
N ILE A 297 -18.96 -7.82 -12.62
CA ILE A 297 -20.35 -7.35 -12.39
C ILE A 297 -20.42 -5.84 -12.11
N GLU A 298 -19.39 -5.08 -12.48
CA GLU A 298 -19.30 -3.62 -12.30
C GLU A 298 -19.40 -3.15 -10.83
N LEU A 299 -19.02 -4.03 -9.90
CA LEU A 299 -18.84 -3.69 -8.49
C LEU A 299 -17.37 -3.38 -8.18
N SER A 300 -17.07 -2.96 -6.94
CA SER A 300 -15.70 -2.68 -6.52
C SER A 300 -14.96 -3.97 -6.14
N GLY A 301 -14.10 -4.46 -7.03
CA GLY A 301 -13.21 -5.59 -6.76
C GLY A 301 -12.30 -5.37 -5.56
N ILE A 302 -11.79 -4.15 -5.39
CA ILE A 302 -10.96 -3.73 -4.25
C ILE A 302 -11.67 -4.00 -2.91
N VAL A 303 -12.90 -3.48 -2.77
CA VAL A 303 -13.70 -3.64 -1.55
C VAL A 303 -14.02 -5.11 -1.30
N SER A 304 -14.46 -5.82 -2.35
CA SER A 304 -14.75 -7.25 -2.29
C SER A 304 -13.55 -8.07 -1.80
N LEU A 305 -12.37 -7.83 -2.38
CA LEU A 305 -11.13 -8.51 -2.03
C LEU A 305 -10.70 -8.24 -0.59
N LEU A 306 -10.79 -6.99 -0.14
CA LEU A 306 -10.44 -6.59 1.22
C LEU A 306 -11.29 -7.33 2.25
N PHE A 307 -12.62 -7.30 2.08
CA PHE A 307 -13.54 -7.96 2.99
C PHE A 307 -13.46 -9.49 2.88
N CYS A 308 -13.16 -10.03 1.70
CA CYS A 308 -12.88 -11.45 1.52
C CYS A 308 -11.66 -11.88 2.34
N ALA A 309 -10.52 -11.19 2.19
CA ALA A 309 -9.30 -11.46 2.94
C ALA A 309 -9.50 -11.31 4.46
N ALA A 310 -10.20 -10.25 4.89
CA ALA A 310 -10.54 -10.03 6.30
C ALA A 310 -11.41 -11.16 6.87
N THR A 311 -12.40 -11.63 6.11
CA THR A 311 -13.28 -12.74 6.51
C THR A 311 -12.50 -14.06 6.57
N THR A 312 -11.68 -14.35 5.56
CA THR A 312 -10.80 -15.53 5.52
C THR A 312 -9.85 -15.55 6.72
N ARG A 313 -9.26 -14.41 7.09
CA ARG A 313 -8.40 -14.30 8.28
C ARG A 313 -9.12 -14.59 9.60
N GLN A 314 -10.41 -14.29 9.69
CA GLN A 314 -11.18 -14.45 10.93
C GLN A 314 -11.78 -15.85 11.08
N TYR A 315 -12.26 -16.42 9.98
CA TYR A 315 -13.02 -17.66 9.95
C TYR A 315 -12.17 -18.82 9.42
N ALA A 316 -11.60 -18.70 8.21
CA ALA A 316 -10.80 -19.76 7.61
C ALA A 316 -9.52 -20.04 8.41
N TYR A 317 -8.85 -19.01 8.95
CA TYR A 317 -7.62 -19.17 9.75
C TYR A 317 -7.73 -20.18 10.90
N LYS A 318 -8.93 -20.37 11.46
CA LYS A 318 -9.14 -21.34 12.54
C LYS A 318 -9.18 -22.78 12.03
N SER A 319 -9.62 -22.99 10.80
CA SER A 319 -9.73 -24.29 10.15
C SER A 319 -8.43 -24.74 9.46
N LEU A 320 -7.55 -23.80 9.10
CA LEU A 320 -6.29 -24.09 8.40
C LEU A 320 -5.31 -24.92 9.24
N SER A 321 -4.51 -25.76 8.58
CA SER A 321 -3.37 -26.44 9.21
C SER A 321 -2.26 -25.45 9.63
N LYS A 322 -1.43 -25.78 10.64
CA LYS A 322 -0.29 -24.94 11.08
C LYS A 322 0.67 -24.60 9.92
N LYS A 323 0.92 -25.55 9.03
CA LYS A 323 1.77 -25.36 7.83
C LYS A 323 1.10 -24.41 6.84
N SER A 324 -0.20 -24.57 6.57
CA SER A 324 -0.94 -23.66 5.66
C SER A 324 -1.05 -22.25 6.22
N LYS A 325 -1.23 -22.06 7.54
CA LYS A 325 -1.26 -20.71 8.16
C LYS A 325 0.03 -19.95 7.87
N ARG A 326 1.18 -20.60 8.11
CA ARG A 326 2.50 -20.03 7.83
C ARG A 326 2.70 -19.78 6.33
N ALA A 327 2.35 -20.75 5.49
CA ALA A 327 2.47 -20.63 4.03
C ALA A 327 1.63 -19.48 3.47
N THR A 328 0.34 -19.37 3.83
CA THR A 328 -0.55 -18.29 3.37
C THR A 328 -0.07 -16.93 3.86
N ARG A 329 0.33 -16.79 5.13
CA ARG A 329 0.85 -15.54 5.67
C ARG A 329 2.13 -15.10 4.96
N TYR A 330 3.06 -16.03 4.77
CA TYR A 330 4.32 -15.76 4.09
C TYR A 330 4.10 -15.41 2.61
N LEU A 331 3.24 -16.16 1.91
CA LEU A 331 2.93 -15.93 0.50
C LEU A 331 2.30 -14.56 0.26
N PHE A 332 1.31 -14.17 1.08
CA PHE A 332 0.70 -12.84 0.98
C PHE A 332 1.71 -11.73 1.26
N HIS A 333 2.55 -11.89 2.29
CA HIS A 333 3.58 -10.91 2.62
C HIS A 333 4.63 -10.77 1.49
N LEU A 334 5.10 -11.89 0.94
CA LEU A 334 6.05 -11.89 -0.17
C LEU A 334 5.48 -11.23 -1.43
N LEU A 335 4.26 -11.61 -1.84
CA LEU A 335 3.64 -11.07 -3.05
C LEU A 335 3.33 -9.58 -2.91
N SER A 336 2.89 -9.14 -1.73
CA SER A 336 2.71 -7.71 -1.40
C SER A 336 4.03 -6.96 -1.55
N GLY A 337 5.10 -7.41 -0.87
CA GLY A 337 6.39 -6.72 -0.90
C GLY A 337 7.02 -6.66 -2.30
N LEU A 338 6.87 -7.72 -3.10
CA LEU A 338 7.31 -7.70 -4.51
C LEU A 338 6.48 -6.74 -5.36
N ALA A 339 5.14 -6.76 -5.23
CA ALA A 339 4.26 -5.87 -5.97
C ALA A 339 4.51 -4.39 -5.60
N GLU A 340 4.73 -4.09 -4.33
CA GLU A 340 5.04 -2.74 -3.84
C GLU A 340 6.36 -2.20 -4.38
N ASN A 341 7.43 -3.00 -4.29
CA ASN A 341 8.73 -2.61 -4.83
C ASN A 341 8.67 -2.41 -6.35
N PHE A 342 7.95 -3.27 -7.05
CA PHE A 342 7.69 -3.11 -8.47
C PHE A 342 6.97 -1.80 -8.78
N VAL A 343 5.90 -1.51 -8.04
CA VAL A 343 5.10 -0.28 -8.18
C VAL A 343 5.96 0.98 -7.99
N PHE A 344 6.85 1.02 -7.00
CA PHE A 344 7.72 2.18 -6.76
C PHE A 344 8.78 2.38 -7.84
N ILE A 345 9.38 1.30 -8.33
CA ILE A 345 10.30 1.35 -9.47
C ILE A 345 9.58 1.90 -10.69
N TYR A 346 8.37 1.38 -10.96
CA TYR A 346 7.55 1.73 -12.10
C TYR A 346 7.11 3.20 -12.08
N LEU A 347 6.77 3.71 -10.90
CA LEU A 347 6.50 5.12 -10.66
C LEU A 347 7.71 6.00 -10.97
N GLY A 348 8.91 5.59 -10.52
CA GLY A 348 10.16 6.30 -10.78
C GLY A 348 10.50 6.37 -12.26
N ILE A 349 10.33 5.26 -13.00
CA ILE A 349 10.58 5.22 -14.44
C ILE A 349 9.59 6.13 -15.19
N SER A 350 8.32 6.08 -14.81
CA SER A 350 7.24 6.84 -15.46
C SER A 350 7.48 8.36 -15.42
N LEU A 351 8.16 8.87 -14.39
CA LEU A 351 8.48 10.30 -14.24
C LEU A 351 9.29 10.87 -15.42
N PHE A 352 10.23 10.09 -15.96
CA PHE A 352 11.10 10.54 -17.05
C PHE A 352 10.67 10.05 -18.43
N THR A 353 9.86 8.99 -18.46
CA THR A 353 9.41 8.29 -19.67
C THR A 353 8.08 8.81 -20.21
N ALA A 354 7.28 9.54 -19.42
CA ALA A 354 6.02 10.12 -19.89
C ALA A 354 6.18 10.92 -21.20
N GLU A 355 5.31 10.66 -22.18
CA GLU A 355 5.41 11.23 -23.54
C GLU A 355 4.84 12.66 -23.64
N ASP A 356 3.84 12.99 -22.80
CA ASP A 356 3.14 14.29 -22.82
C ASP A 356 3.40 15.15 -21.57
N VAL A 357 4.67 15.43 -21.28
CA VAL A 357 5.03 16.21 -20.07
C VAL A 357 4.73 17.69 -20.27
N LYS A 358 3.50 18.10 -19.99
CA LYS A 358 3.14 19.52 -19.78
C LYS A 358 3.52 19.92 -18.36
N LEU A 359 4.82 20.20 -18.14
CA LEU A 359 5.31 20.58 -16.82
C LEU A 359 4.92 22.03 -16.49
N LYS A 360 4.00 22.18 -15.52
CA LYS A 360 3.67 23.47 -14.92
C LYS A 360 4.10 23.45 -13.45
N PRO A 361 5.36 23.84 -13.15
CA PRO A 361 5.95 23.64 -11.82
C PRO A 361 5.22 24.45 -10.74
N VAL A 362 4.66 25.61 -11.07
CA VAL A 362 3.89 26.43 -10.12
C VAL A 362 2.61 25.69 -9.72
N PHE A 363 1.89 25.13 -10.69
CA PHE A 363 0.72 24.29 -10.42
C PHE A 363 1.06 23.05 -9.59
N ILE A 364 2.16 22.36 -9.87
CA ILE A 364 2.59 21.17 -9.10
C ILE A 364 2.84 21.54 -7.63
N VAL A 365 3.58 22.62 -7.36
CA VAL A 365 3.84 23.09 -5.99
C VAL A 365 2.54 23.52 -5.32
N PHE A 366 1.65 24.21 -6.03
CA PHE A 366 0.34 24.58 -5.52
C PHE A 366 -0.48 23.35 -5.12
N VAL A 367 -0.58 22.35 -5.99
CA VAL A 367 -1.30 21.10 -5.70
C VAL A 367 -0.66 20.36 -4.52
N MET A 368 0.67 20.32 -4.43
CA MET A 368 1.37 19.75 -3.28
C MET A 368 0.97 20.45 -1.97
N VAL A 369 0.95 21.78 -1.93
CA VAL A 369 0.49 22.55 -0.76
C VAL A 369 -1.00 22.29 -0.50
N ALA A 370 -1.85 22.26 -1.53
CA ALA A 370 -3.27 21.97 -1.42
C ALA A 370 -3.53 20.58 -0.82
N THR A 371 -2.74 19.56 -1.17
CA THR A 371 -2.83 18.22 -0.55
C THR A 371 -2.45 18.23 0.94
N CYS A 372 -1.51 19.08 1.35
CA CYS A 372 -1.17 19.25 2.76
C CYS A 372 -2.32 19.95 3.52
N ILE A 373 -2.88 21.01 2.95
CA ILE A 373 -4.01 21.74 3.53
C ILE A 373 -5.23 20.82 3.65
N SER A 374 -5.52 20.05 2.61
CA SER A 374 -6.67 19.13 2.61
C SER A 374 -6.52 18.06 3.69
N ARG A 375 -5.33 17.46 3.83
CA ARG A 375 -5.04 16.47 4.88
C ARG A 375 -5.18 17.08 6.28
N TYR A 376 -4.70 18.31 6.48
CA TYR A 376 -4.87 19.05 7.74
C TYR A 376 -6.36 19.27 8.05
N SER A 377 -7.14 19.72 7.06
CA SER A 377 -8.58 19.98 7.19
C SER A 377 -9.42 18.72 7.40
N ALA A 378 -8.96 17.56 6.92
CA ALA A 378 -9.63 16.29 7.14
C ALA A 378 -9.37 15.75 8.55
N ILE A 379 -8.10 15.69 8.97
CA ILE A 379 -7.73 14.98 10.21
C ILE A 379 -8.07 15.78 11.47
N PHE A 380 -7.59 17.01 11.58
CA PHE A 380 -7.65 17.76 12.84
C PHE A 380 -9.08 18.13 13.28
N PRO A 381 -9.99 18.54 12.38
CA PRO A 381 -11.40 18.75 12.74
C PRO A 381 -12.12 17.45 13.09
N LEU A 382 -11.95 16.38 12.28
CA LEU A 382 -12.60 15.10 12.56
C LEU A 382 -12.11 14.49 13.88
N ALA A 383 -10.82 14.58 14.18
CA ALA A 383 -10.28 14.11 15.45
C ALA A 383 -10.85 14.89 16.65
N ARG A 384 -11.01 16.22 16.53
CA ARG A 384 -11.67 17.03 17.56
C ARG A 384 -13.12 16.62 17.78
N VAL A 385 -13.88 16.41 16.70
CA VAL A 385 -15.28 15.94 16.77
C VAL A 385 -15.34 14.56 17.44
N LEU A 386 -14.48 13.63 17.03
CA LEU A 386 -14.45 12.27 17.57
C LEU A 386 -14.10 12.26 19.07
N ASN A 387 -13.11 13.05 19.47
CA ASN A 387 -12.71 13.20 20.87
C ASN A 387 -13.79 13.90 21.71
N ALA A 388 -14.49 14.89 21.14
CA ALA A 388 -15.61 15.55 21.81
C ALA A 388 -16.81 14.60 22.02
N VAL A 389 -17.17 13.82 20.99
CA VAL A 389 -18.23 12.79 21.09
C VAL A 389 -17.86 11.73 22.11
N PHE A 390 -16.59 11.30 22.15
CA PHE A 390 -16.12 10.35 23.16
C PHE A 390 -16.20 10.92 24.58
N LYS A 391 -15.74 12.15 24.80
CA LYS A 391 -15.83 12.83 26.10
C LYS A 391 -17.28 13.02 26.56
N TYR A 392 -18.20 13.31 25.62
CA TYR A 392 -19.62 13.40 25.91
C TYR A 392 -20.22 12.06 26.33
N ARG A 393 -19.85 10.96 25.65
CA ARG A 393 -20.32 9.60 26.00
C ARG A 393 -19.67 9.04 27.25
N HIS A 394 -18.44 9.45 27.57
CA HIS A 394 -17.68 8.98 28.72
C HIS A 394 -17.07 10.17 29.50
N PRO A 395 -17.87 10.88 30.32
CA PRO A 395 -17.44 12.09 31.03
C PRO A 395 -16.30 11.84 32.04
N SER A 396 -16.26 10.64 32.61
CA SER A 396 -15.29 10.24 33.63
C SER A 396 -14.02 9.60 33.06
N ALA A 397 -13.90 9.47 31.74
CA ALA A 397 -12.74 8.85 31.13
C ALA A 397 -11.52 9.80 31.19
N PRO A 398 -10.32 9.30 31.56
CA PRO A 398 -9.12 10.11 31.57
C PRO A 398 -8.74 10.56 30.15
N SER A 399 -8.03 11.68 30.03
CA SER A 399 -7.58 12.23 28.74
C SER A 399 -6.70 11.24 27.93
N SER A 400 -6.06 10.27 28.58
CA SER A 400 -5.31 9.18 27.94
C SER A 400 -6.19 8.11 27.27
N ALA A 401 -7.49 8.06 27.59
CA ALA A 401 -8.45 7.15 26.98
C ALA A 401 -9.09 7.70 25.69
N GLN A 402 -8.64 8.86 25.22
CA GLN A 402 -9.17 9.47 23.99
C GLN A 402 -8.97 8.53 22.78
N PRO A 403 -9.94 8.49 21.85
CA PRO A 403 -9.82 7.71 20.63
C PRO A 403 -8.57 8.07 19.83
N VAL A 404 -8.23 9.36 19.71
CA VAL A 404 -7.04 9.82 18.98
C VAL A 404 -6.35 10.97 19.72
N THR A 405 -5.16 10.73 20.30
CA THR A 405 -4.37 11.76 20.99
C THR A 405 -3.77 12.77 20.00
N HIS A 406 -3.18 13.87 20.50
CA HIS A 406 -2.60 14.90 19.63
C HIS A 406 -1.36 14.41 18.87
N GLU A 407 -0.58 13.53 19.51
CA GLU A 407 0.58 12.86 18.90
C GLU A 407 0.12 11.92 17.78
N GLU A 408 -0.94 11.14 18.04
CA GLU A 408 -1.57 10.25 17.04
C GLU A 408 -2.16 11.05 15.87
N GLN A 409 -2.77 12.22 16.11
CA GLN A 409 -3.27 13.12 15.06
C GLN A 409 -2.15 13.65 14.15
N THR A 410 -1.05 14.11 14.77
CA THR A 410 0.11 14.62 14.04
C THR A 410 0.74 13.51 13.20
N MET A 411 0.80 12.30 13.75
CA MET A 411 1.28 11.13 13.03
C MET A 411 0.34 10.74 11.88
N LEU A 412 -0.97 10.78 12.07
CA LEU A 412 -1.97 10.48 11.03
C LEU A 412 -1.88 11.48 9.85
N PHE A 413 -1.53 12.74 10.16
CA PHE A 413 -1.25 13.77 9.15
C PHE A 413 0.03 13.44 8.37
N TRP A 414 1.12 13.12 9.08
CA TRP A 414 2.41 12.81 8.46
C TRP A 414 2.39 11.48 7.67
N ALA A 415 1.55 10.54 8.09
CA ALA A 415 1.29 9.28 7.42
C ALA A 415 0.36 9.42 6.20
N GLY A 416 -0.02 10.63 5.78
CA GLY A 416 -0.85 10.86 4.59
C GLY A 416 -0.09 10.77 3.26
N LEU A 417 0.77 9.76 3.07
CA LEU A 417 1.55 9.59 1.84
C LEU A 417 0.63 9.33 0.65
N ARG A 418 0.92 9.90 -0.52
CA ARG A 418 0.16 9.57 -1.73
C ARG A 418 0.79 8.37 -2.40
N GLY A 419 -0.06 7.47 -2.89
CA GLY A 419 0.34 6.16 -3.38
C GLY A 419 0.23 6.01 -4.88
N ALA A 420 0.60 4.82 -5.34
CA ALA A 420 0.48 4.44 -6.73
C ALA A 420 -0.96 4.33 -7.23
N VAL A 421 -1.92 4.09 -6.32
CA VAL A 421 -3.36 4.13 -6.65
C VAL A 421 -3.74 5.50 -7.23
N ALA A 422 -3.19 6.60 -6.70
CA ALA A 422 -3.45 7.93 -7.24
C ALA A 422 -2.90 8.08 -8.68
N VAL A 423 -1.70 7.57 -8.94
CA VAL A 423 -1.14 7.57 -10.31
C VAL A 423 -1.96 6.68 -11.24
N ALA A 424 -2.43 5.54 -10.73
CA ALA A 424 -3.25 4.62 -11.48
C ALA A 424 -4.57 5.28 -11.93
N LEU A 425 -5.25 5.97 -11.03
CA LEU A 425 -6.48 6.71 -11.36
C LEU A 425 -6.21 7.93 -12.25
N ALA A 426 -5.05 8.56 -12.12
CA ALA A 426 -4.74 9.77 -12.89
C ALA A 426 -4.66 9.51 -14.40
N SER A 427 -4.25 8.32 -14.85
CA SER A 427 -4.17 8.06 -16.29
C SER A 427 -5.51 7.85 -16.97
N GLU A 428 -6.48 7.29 -16.24
CA GLU A 428 -7.82 7.03 -16.71
C GLU A 428 -8.52 8.37 -16.99
N VAL A 429 -8.06 9.45 -16.36
CA VAL A 429 -8.46 10.81 -16.69
C VAL A 429 -8.10 11.13 -18.14
N SER A 430 -9.13 11.22 -18.96
CA SER A 430 -9.06 11.62 -20.35
C SER A 430 -9.52 13.06 -20.54
N GLY A 431 -9.06 13.74 -21.59
CA GLY A 431 -9.43 15.12 -21.90
C GLY A 431 -8.23 16.05 -22.14
N GLU A 432 -8.51 17.30 -22.52
CA GLU A 432 -7.49 18.29 -22.91
C GLU A 432 -6.47 18.58 -21.79
N ASN A 433 -6.96 18.58 -20.53
CA ASN A 433 -6.14 18.75 -19.33
C ASN A 433 -5.62 17.43 -18.74
N GLY A 434 -5.96 16.27 -19.31
CA GLY A 434 -5.62 14.95 -18.75
C GLY A 434 -4.11 14.73 -18.62
N ALA A 435 -3.33 15.09 -19.64
CA ALA A 435 -1.87 14.99 -19.61
C ALA A 435 -1.22 15.84 -18.50
N LEU A 436 -1.75 17.05 -18.26
CA LEU A 436 -1.31 17.93 -17.18
C LEU A 436 -1.64 17.32 -15.81
N LEU A 437 -2.84 16.79 -15.64
CA LEU A 437 -3.28 16.16 -14.38
C LEU A 437 -2.45 14.92 -14.06
N ARG A 438 -2.21 14.04 -15.05
CA ARG A 438 -1.33 12.86 -14.91
C ARG A 438 0.07 13.24 -14.45
N THR A 439 0.69 14.19 -15.14
CA THR A 439 2.03 14.68 -14.81
C THR A 439 2.07 15.29 -13.41
N THR A 440 1.04 16.05 -13.04
CA THR A 440 0.95 16.70 -11.73
C THR A 440 0.80 15.69 -10.61
N VAL A 441 -0.11 14.71 -10.74
CA VAL A 441 -0.31 13.65 -9.75
C VAL A 441 0.96 12.82 -9.60
N LEU A 442 1.59 12.43 -10.70
CA LEU A 442 2.85 11.68 -10.69
C LEU A 442 3.94 12.43 -9.90
N CYS A 443 4.13 13.72 -10.16
CA CYS A 443 5.10 14.55 -9.44
C CYS A 443 4.75 14.68 -7.96
N VAL A 444 3.48 14.94 -7.63
CA VAL A 444 3.00 15.09 -6.25
C VAL A 444 3.19 13.79 -5.46
N VAL A 445 2.90 12.63 -6.05
CA VAL A 445 3.10 11.32 -5.42
C VAL A 445 4.59 11.11 -5.12
N VAL A 446 5.48 11.26 -6.12
CA VAL A 446 6.93 11.09 -5.94
C VAL A 446 7.48 12.06 -4.87
N LEU A 447 7.08 13.33 -4.92
CA LEU A 447 7.49 14.33 -3.92
C LEU A 447 6.97 13.98 -2.52
N SER A 448 5.71 13.56 -2.40
CA SER A 448 5.11 13.20 -1.11
C SER A 448 5.80 11.98 -0.49
N VAL A 449 6.07 10.93 -1.27
CA VAL A 449 6.77 9.73 -0.80
C VAL A 449 8.21 10.05 -0.39
N THR A 450 8.90 10.87 -1.18
CA THR A 450 10.29 11.25 -0.88
C THR A 450 10.39 12.11 0.38
N ILE A 451 9.53 13.13 0.51
CA ILE A 451 9.59 14.09 1.62
C ILE A 451 9.01 13.48 2.89
N PHE A 452 7.75 13.05 2.87
CA PHE A 452 7.06 12.57 4.08
C PHE A 452 7.51 11.15 4.44
N GLY A 453 7.72 10.27 3.45
CA GLY A 453 8.15 8.90 3.70
C GLY A 453 9.58 8.85 4.27
N GLY A 454 10.50 9.66 3.71
CA GLY A 454 11.86 9.80 4.23
C GLY A 454 11.93 10.39 5.64
N THR A 455 10.99 11.26 6.02
CA THR A 455 10.96 11.93 7.33
C THR A 455 10.13 11.20 8.39
N THR A 456 9.35 10.18 8.00
CA THR A 456 8.48 9.41 8.91
C THR A 456 9.23 8.85 10.14
N PRO A 457 10.41 8.20 10.00
CA PRO A 457 11.13 7.65 11.16
C PRO A 457 11.55 8.72 12.17
N GLN A 458 11.91 9.92 11.69
CA GLN A 458 12.33 11.04 12.53
C GLN A 458 11.14 11.62 13.30
N VAL A 459 9.98 11.70 12.67
CA VAL A 459 8.75 12.20 13.29
C VAL A 459 8.26 11.26 14.39
N VAL A 460 8.31 9.94 14.18
CA VAL A 460 7.96 8.94 15.21
C VAL A 460 8.84 9.11 16.45
N GLN A 461 10.15 9.31 16.26
CA GLN A 461 11.10 9.53 17.37
C GLN A 461 10.83 10.86 18.10
N LYS A 462 10.57 11.95 17.37
CA LYS A 462 10.30 13.27 17.95
C LYS A 462 8.98 13.34 18.71
N LEU A 463 7.95 12.66 18.23
CA LEU A 463 6.63 12.62 18.86
C LEU A 463 6.59 11.74 20.12
N GLY A 464 7.67 10.99 20.43
CA GLY A 464 7.73 10.14 21.61
C GLY A 464 6.71 9.00 21.59
N ILE A 465 6.30 8.55 20.40
CA ILE A 465 5.32 7.47 20.25
C ILE A 465 5.90 6.19 20.86
N ARG A 466 5.09 5.46 21.63
CA ARG A 466 5.51 4.20 22.26
C ARG A 466 5.94 3.20 21.20
N THR A 467 7.21 2.81 21.25
CA THR A 467 7.87 1.86 20.35
C THR A 467 8.38 0.66 21.15
N GLY A 468 8.57 -0.49 20.50
CA GLY A 468 9.09 -1.70 21.15
C GLY A 468 8.06 -2.55 21.89
N VAL A 469 6.76 -2.31 21.68
CA VAL A 469 5.70 -3.17 22.22
C VAL A 469 5.68 -4.46 21.39
N GLY A 470 5.98 -5.60 22.00
CA GLY A 470 5.80 -6.90 21.34
C GLY A 470 4.33 -7.07 20.92
N GLN A 471 4.07 -7.43 19.66
CA GLN A 471 2.72 -7.80 19.26
C GLN A 471 2.32 -9.05 20.06
N PRO A 472 1.15 -9.08 20.71
CA PRO A 472 0.76 -10.15 21.62
C PRO A 472 0.60 -11.54 20.98
N ASP A 473 0.73 -11.66 19.66
CA ASP A 473 0.52 -12.92 18.93
C ASP A 473 1.81 -13.50 18.32
N SER A 474 2.99 -12.90 18.53
CA SER A 474 4.27 -13.52 18.10
C SER A 474 4.80 -14.55 19.11
N SER A 475 4.09 -14.80 20.20
CA SER A 475 4.49 -15.71 21.28
C SER A 475 3.80 -17.09 21.25
N ASP A 476 2.94 -17.36 20.27
CA ASP A 476 2.23 -18.66 20.17
C ASP A 476 2.76 -19.58 19.05
N ASP A 477 3.80 -19.15 18.31
CA ASP A 477 4.29 -19.86 17.12
C ASP A 477 5.72 -20.45 17.26
N ASP A 478 6.32 -20.44 18.45
CA ASP A 478 7.62 -21.09 18.71
C ASP A 478 7.51 -22.02 19.93
N ASP A 479 7.25 -23.30 19.66
CA ASP A 479 7.75 -24.48 20.38
C ASP A 479 6.95 -25.72 19.98
N GLY A 480 7.62 -26.65 19.28
CA GLY A 480 7.07 -27.95 18.88
C GLY A 480 7.71 -28.50 17.63
N GLU A 481 9.01 -28.82 17.69
CA GLU A 481 9.64 -29.73 16.76
C GLU A 481 9.00 -31.12 16.90
N ASP A 482 8.13 -31.50 15.96
CA ASP A 482 7.71 -32.89 15.76
C ASP A 482 8.79 -33.59 14.91
N GLY A 483 9.70 -34.31 15.57
CA GLY A 483 10.52 -35.37 14.96
C GLY A 483 9.95 -36.75 15.34
N PRO A 484 9.95 -37.76 14.45
CA PRO A 484 9.37 -39.06 14.73
C PRO A 484 10.29 -39.91 15.64
N ASP A 485 9.65 -40.81 16.39
CA ASP A 485 10.20 -41.69 17.42
C ASP A 485 11.56 -42.35 17.13
N GLY A 486 12.44 -42.39 18.14
CA GLY A 486 13.60 -43.29 18.15
C GLY A 486 14.72 -42.92 19.14
N GLU A 487 14.79 -43.67 20.25
CA GLU A 487 15.97 -43.91 21.12
C GLU A 487 16.60 -42.73 21.91
N ALA A 488 16.43 -42.78 23.23
CA ALA A 488 17.45 -42.33 24.19
C ALA A 488 18.61 -43.36 24.18
N PRO A 489 19.91 -43.00 24.44
CA PRO A 489 20.25 -42.42 25.75
C PRO A 489 21.53 -41.54 25.87
N ARG A 490 21.63 -40.89 27.05
CA ARG A 490 22.81 -40.48 27.87
C ARG A 490 23.36 -39.04 27.80
N LEU A 491 23.23 -38.39 28.96
CA LEU A 491 24.14 -37.47 29.66
C LEU A 491 25.39 -36.97 28.92
N SER A 492 25.52 -35.65 28.78
CA SER A 492 26.62 -34.87 29.39
C SER A 492 26.44 -33.35 29.18
N SER A 493 26.91 -32.56 30.16
CA SER A 493 27.06 -31.08 30.22
C SER A 493 25.77 -30.26 30.13
N VAL A 494 25.24 -29.57 31.16
CA VAL A 494 25.81 -28.74 32.25
C VAL A 494 26.96 -27.86 31.77
N LEU A 495 26.79 -26.53 31.98
CA LEU A 495 27.52 -25.38 31.41
C LEU A 495 26.84 -24.97 30.09
N TRP A 496 25.95 -23.98 30.03
CA TRP A 496 26.10 -22.59 30.47
C TRP A 496 24.72 -21.96 30.74
N ALA A 497 24.38 -21.74 32.01
CA ALA A 497 23.28 -20.86 32.42
C ALA A 497 23.79 -19.95 33.53
N SER A 498 24.30 -18.78 33.16
CA SER A 498 24.56 -17.66 34.06
C SER A 498 24.75 -16.38 33.26
N SER A 499 23.64 -15.74 32.89
CA SER A 499 23.57 -14.27 32.79
C SER A 499 22.14 -13.83 32.56
N ASN A 500 21.68 -12.92 33.43
CA ASN A 500 20.48 -12.08 33.36
C ASN A 500 19.16 -12.63 33.95
N MET A 501 19.05 -12.49 35.28
CA MET A 501 17.79 -12.09 35.92
C MET A 501 17.69 -10.54 35.97
N PRO A 502 16.46 -9.98 36.04
CA PRO A 502 16.22 -8.54 35.92
C PRO A 502 16.54 -7.77 37.22
N VAL A 503 17.16 -6.60 37.03
CA VAL A 503 17.48 -5.62 38.07
C VAL A 503 16.21 -4.89 38.52
N ARG A 504 15.88 -5.01 39.81
CA ARG A 504 14.88 -4.19 40.52
C ARG A 504 15.61 -2.97 41.08
N ALA A 505 15.14 -1.77 40.74
CA ALA A 505 15.73 -0.49 41.14
C ALA A 505 15.67 -0.26 42.66
N PRO A 506 16.71 0.35 43.28
CA PRO A 506 16.59 0.91 44.61
C PRO A 506 16.16 2.39 44.55
N ALA A 507 15.25 2.75 45.46
CA ALA A 507 14.98 4.14 45.84
C ALA A 507 15.98 4.55 46.93
N GLY A 508 16.55 5.74 46.79
CA GLY A 508 17.16 6.55 47.86
C GLY A 508 16.75 8.00 47.58
N ASP A 509 16.80 8.95 48.49
CA ASP A 509 17.02 9.03 49.94
C ASP A 509 16.43 10.40 50.29
N ASP A 510 15.87 10.59 51.48
CA ASP A 510 15.92 11.90 52.16
C ASP A 510 15.55 11.80 53.66
N ALA A 511 16.62 11.86 54.46
CA ALA A 511 16.77 12.65 55.69
C ALA A 511 15.81 12.51 56.90
N CYS A 512 16.39 11.96 57.98
CA CYS A 512 16.50 12.51 59.35
C CYS A 512 15.29 12.69 60.29
N ARG A 513 15.53 12.21 61.54
CA ARG A 513 14.81 12.38 62.84
C ARG A 513 13.64 11.40 63.06
N ALA A 514 13.47 10.68 64.16
CA ALA A 514 14.07 10.70 65.51
C ALA A 514 13.99 9.29 66.16
N LEU A 515 14.82 9.08 67.18
CA LEU A 515 15.02 7.86 68.00
C LEU A 515 13.75 7.27 68.65
N PRO A 516 13.70 5.94 68.91
CA PRO A 516 12.94 5.39 70.02
C PRO A 516 13.88 4.89 71.15
N ALA A 517 13.44 5.14 72.39
CA ALA A 517 14.15 4.80 73.62
C ALA A 517 14.23 3.28 73.86
N LEU A 518 15.36 2.86 74.43
CA LEU A 518 15.60 1.54 75.01
C LEU A 518 14.64 1.25 76.18
N SER A 519 14.17 0.01 76.27
CA SER A 519 14.12 -0.69 77.56
C SER A 519 14.38 -2.18 77.37
N THR A 520 15.20 -2.68 78.28
CA THR A 520 15.78 -4.01 78.44
C THR A 520 14.77 -5.09 78.80
N ASP A 521 15.14 -6.33 78.47
CA ASP A 521 14.80 -7.64 79.08
C ASP A 521 14.63 -8.66 77.93
N GLY A 522 15.38 -9.75 77.77
CA GLY A 522 16.09 -10.58 78.72
C GLY A 522 15.56 -12.01 78.56
N SER A 523 16.13 -12.82 77.66
CA SER A 523 16.30 -14.28 77.80
C SER A 523 16.67 -15.01 76.49
N PHE A 524 17.53 -16.01 76.67
CA PHE A 524 18.16 -16.97 75.76
C PHE A 524 17.20 -17.78 74.87
N SER A 525 17.62 -18.16 73.65
CA SER A 525 18.18 -19.50 73.34
C SER A 525 18.20 -19.87 71.84
N ALA A 526 19.41 -20.18 71.36
CA ALA A 526 19.86 -21.17 70.36
C ALA A 526 18.97 -21.67 69.18
N LEU A 527 19.56 -21.59 67.98
CA LEU A 527 19.26 -22.33 66.73
C LEU A 527 19.45 -23.86 66.88
N PRO A 528 18.75 -24.65 66.04
CA PRO A 528 19.41 -25.76 65.34
C PRO A 528 19.08 -25.84 63.83
N PRO A 529 19.86 -26.62 63.04
CA PRO A 529 19.96 -26.50 61.58
C PRO A 529 19.06 -27.44 60.76
N LEU A 530 18.99 -27.14 59.46
CA LEU A 530 18.30 -27.84 58.36
C LEU A 530 18.70 -29.32 58.20
N PRO A 531 17.75 -30.22 57.84
CA PRO A 531 18.08 -31.56 57.36
C PRO A 531 18.20 -31.65 55.83
N ALA A 532 19.15 -32.48 55.39
CA ALA A 532 19.45 -32.85 54.00
C ALA A 532 18.44 -33.88 53.42
N PRO A 533 18.33 -34.03 52.09
CA PRO A 533 17.30 -34.85 51.45
C PRO A 533 17.71 -36.33 51.36
N THR A 534 16.80 -37.23 51.73
CA THR A 534 16.90 -38.67 51.51
C THR A 534 16.02 -39.11 50.35
N ASN A 535 16.66 -39.81 49.42
CA ASN A 535 16.12 -40.44 48.22
C ASN A 535 15.71 -41.88 48.54
N THR A 536 14.45 -42.27 48.34
CA THR A 536 14.02 -43.68 48.20
C THR A 536 12.67 -43.78 47.49
N ALA A 537 12.68 -44.35 46.27
CA ALA A 537 11.60 -45.19 45.74
C ALA A 537 11.61 -46.57 46.49
N PRO A 538 10.71 -47.56 46.27
CA PRO A 538 9.71 -47.72 45.20
C PRO A 538 8.32 -48.26 45.63
N PHE A 539 7.32 -48.12 44.75
CA PHE A 539 6.49 -49.19 44.17
C PHE A 539 5.65 -48.62 43.01
#